data_AF-A0AAN7FUT4-F1
#
_entry.id   AF-A0AAN7FUT4-F1
#
_cell.length_a   1.000
_cell.length_b   1.000
_cell.length_c   1.000
_cell.angle_alpha   90.00
_cell.angle_beta   90.00
_cell.angle_gamma   90.00
#
_symmetry.space_group_name_H-M   'P 1'
#
loop_
_entity.id
_entity.type
_entity.pdbx_description
1 polymer ?
#
loop_
_entity_poly.entity_id
_entity_poly.type
_entity_poly.pdbx_seq_one_letter_code
_entity_poly.pdbx_strand_id
1 'polypeptide(L)'
;MGESESAKKLEEEVGRVVEQAKELQDSASSFISKAATDDQSLRNRVVSLDSSIRRLRSLLSHNHHLLDPKLVDKLEEDLQRARCIMVDGDAASFLPPKTQGGFLKMFLGPINVRASQKDVQLKVKEEYNSYRDRTALLFLLFPSVLLILRSWIWDGCMPAFPVQLYQAWLLFLYTGLALRENILRVNGSDIRPWWIYHHYCAMLMALVSLTWEIKGQPNCARKQRGVQLFLQWAMMQGVAMLLQNRYQRQRLYTRIALGKAKRMDVVWGETAGVDGQLWLLCPILFILQVFFCGILLVLMAVGNFTNTVETLMAKSRFKAKMKRSKSKQQL
;
A
#
# COMPACT_ATOMS: atom_id res chain seq x y z
N MET A 1 -10.96 -41.50 50.99
CA MET A 1 -12.05 -41.90 50.07
C MET A 1 -12.54 -40.73 49.21
N GLY A 2 -12.73 -39.52 49.76
CA GLY A 2 -13.23 -38.36 49.00
C GLY A 2 -12.32 -37.82 47.87
N GLU A 3 -10.99 -37.92 47.97
CA GLU A 3 -10.08 -37.46 46.89
C GLU A 3 -10.13 -38.32 45.63
N SER A 4 -10.33 -39.65 45.78
CA SER A 4 -10.44 -40.56 44.64
C SER A 4 -11.75 -40.39 43.88
N GLU A 5 -12.82 -40.05 44.57
CA GLU A 5 -14.12 -39.75 43.97
C GLU A 5 -14.13 -38.39 43.27
N SER A 6 -13.46 -37.39 43.86
CA SER A 6 -13.24 -36.09 43.22
C SER A 6 -12.39 -36.20 41.94
N ALA A 7 -11.36 -37.05 41.94
CA ALA A 7 -10.50 -37.27 40.78
C ALA A 7 -11.27 -37.96 39.63
N LYS A 8 -12.10 -38.97 39.93
CA LYS A 8 -12.94 -39.65 38.94
C LYS A 8 -13.98 -38.72 38.33
N LYS A 9 -14.63 -37.89 39.15
CA LYS A 9 -15.59 -36.90 38.66
C LYS A 9 -14.94 -35.87 37.72
N LEU A 10 -13.72 -35.44 38.04
CA LEU A 10 -12.94 -34.56 37.18
C LEU A 10 -12.56 -35.24 35.86
N GLU A 11 -12.17 -36.51 35.89
CA GLU A 11 -11.84 -37.30 34.69
C GLU A 11 -13.06 -37.47 33.76
N GLU A 12 -14.24 -37.76 34.32
CA GLU A 12 -15.50 -37.82 33.56
C GLU A 12 -15.88 -36.46 32.95
N GLU A 13 -15.70 -35.37 33.71
CA GLU A 13 -16.01 -34.03 33.23
C GLU A 13 -15.06 -33.58 32.11
N VAL A 14 -13.76 -33.91 32.22
CA VAL A 14 -12.79 -33.70 31.15
C VAL A 14 -13.13 -34.57 29.93
N GLY A 15 -13.51 -35.83 30.13
CA GLY A 15 -13.96 -36.72 29.05
C GLY A 15 -15.17 -36.16 28.30
N ARG A 16 -16.16 -35.63 29.03
CA ARG A 16 -17.33 -34.97 28.43
C ARG A 16 -16.94 -33.74 27.61
N VAL A 17 -16.02 -32.91 28.10
CA VAL A 17 -15.55 -31.72 27.36
C VAL A 17 -14.81 -32.12 26.08
N VAL A 18 -14.02 -33.20 26.13
CA VAL A 18 -13.31 -33.73 24.95
C VAL A 18 -14.31 -34.23 23.90
N GLU A 19 -15.35 -34.96 24.29
CA GLU A 19 -16.38 -35.41 23.36
C GLU A 19 -17.16 -34.23 22.76
N GLN A 20 -17.54 -33.23 23.56
CA GLN A 20 -18.17 -32.00 23.05
C GLN A 20 -17.28 -31.25 22.05
N ALA A 21 -15.97 -31.21 22.28
CA ALA A 21 -15.03 -30.58 21.36
C ALA A 21 -14.94 -31.35 20.03
N LYS A 22 -14.99 -32.69 20.06
CA LYS A 22 -15.02 -33.53 18.85
C LYS A 22 -16.31 -33.34 18.06
N GLU A 23 -17.46 -33.39 18.72
CA GLU A 23 -18.77 -33.16 18.08
C GLU A 23 -18.84 -31.77 17.42
N LEU A 24 -18.30 -30.74 18.08
CA LEU A 24 -18.20 -29.40 17.52
C LEU A 24 -17.28 -29.34 16.31
N GLN A 25 -16.12 -30.01 16.35
CA GLN A 25 -15.19 -30.09 15.24
C GLN A 25 -15.80 -30.79 14.02
N ASP A 26 -16.54 -31.87 14.23
CA ASP A 26 -17.23 -32.61 13.16
C ASP A 26 -18.35 -31.75 12.55
N SER A 27 -19.13 -31.09 13.39
CA SER A 27 -20.17 -30.14 12.96
C SER A 27 -19.58 -28.97 12.15
N ALA A 28 -18.47 -28.40 12.60
CA ALA A 28 -17.77 -27.33 11.90
C ALA A 28 -17.20 -27.80 10.56
N SER A 29 -16.62 -29.00 10.51
CA SER A 29 -16.05 -29.58 9.29
C SER A 29 -17.13 -29.85 8.24
N SER A 30 -18.27 -30.38 8.68
CA SER A 30 -19.46 -30.56 7.84
C SER A 30 -19.97 -29.22 7.29
N PHE A 31 -20.10 -28.20 8.14
CA PHE A 31 -20.51 -26.85 7.71
C PHE A 31 -19.55 -26.24 6.69
N ILE A 32 -18.23 -26.32 6.92
CA ILE A 32 -17.21 -25.78 6.01
C ILE A 32 -17.27 -26.47 4.65
N SER A 33 -17.40 -27.80 4.61
CA SER A 33 -17.47 -28.54 3.35
C SER A 33 -18.72 -28.19 2.53
N LYS A 34 -19.86 -28.03 3.19
CA LYS A 34 -21.11 -27.58 2.56
C LYS A 34 -20.96 -26.15 2.04
N ALA A 35 -20.46 -25.23 2.85
CA ALA A 35 -20.22 -23.85 2.47
C ALA A 35 -19.26 -23.72 1.28
N ALA A 36 -18.20 -24.55 1.22
CA ALA A 36 -17.27 -24.59 0.10
C ALA A 36 -17.94 -25.06 -1.20
N THR A 37 -18.84 -26.04 -1.12
CA THR A 37 -19.61 -26.54 -2.27
C THR A 37 -20.58 -25.48 -2.79
N ASP A 38 -21.28 -24.80 -1.88
CA ASP A 38 -22.21 -23.73 -2.22
C ASP A 38 -21.48 -22.50 -2.81
N ASP A 39 -20.31 -22.12 -2.26
CA ASP A 39 -19.44 -21.07 -2.80
C ASP A 39 -19.01 -21.39 -4.24
N GLN A 40 -18.56 -22.63 -4.51
CA GLN A 40 -18.17 -23.03 -5.85
C GLN A 40 -19.34 -23.00 -6.85
N SER A 41 -20.53 -23.44 -6.42
CA SER A 41 -21.74 -23.36 -7.23
C SER A 41 -22.10 -21.91 -7.59
N LEU A 42 -22.05 -21.00 -6.62
CA LEU A 42 -22.28 -19.57 -6.84
C LEU A 42 -21.23 -18.95 -7.77
N ARG A 43 -19.95 -19.28 -7.59
CA ARG A 43 -18.87 -18.84 -8.50
C ARG A 43 -19.15 -19.23 -9.94
N ASN A 44 -19.53 -20.49 -10.18
CA ASN A 44 -19.82 -20.98 -11.53
C ASN A 44 -21.00 -20.21 -12.16
N ARG A 45 -22.06 -19.94 -11.39
CA ARG A 45 -23.23 -19.17 -11.87
C ARG A 45 -22.87 -17.72 -12.18
N VAL A 46 -22.08 -17.08 -11.33
CA VAL A 46 -21.63 -15.70 -11.51
C VAL A 46 -20.71 -15.57 -12.73
N VAL A 47 -19.78 -16.50 -12.94
CA VAL A 47 -18.92 -16.53 -14.14
C VAL A 47 -19.75 -16.74 -15.41
N SER A 48 -20.72 -17.65 -15.37
CA SER A 48 -21.62 -17.90 -16.50
C SER A 48 -22.45 -16.66 -16.86
N LEU A 49 -23.03 -15.99 -15.87
CA LEU A 49 -23.80 -14.76 -16.08
C LEU A 49 -22.94 -13.61 -16.61
N ASP A 50 -21.75 -13.40 -16.03
CA ASP A 50 -20.80 -12.38 -16.49
C ASP A 50 -20.36 -12.61 -17.94
N SER A 51 -20.10 -13.87 -18.33
CA SER A 51 -19.79 -14.23 -19.71
C SER A 51 -20.96 -13.95 -20.67
N SER A 52 -22.20 -14.20 -20.22
CA SER A 52 -23.41 -13.95 -21.00
C SER A 52 -23.65 -12.45 -21.22
N ILE A 53 -23.45 -11.62 -20.19
CA ILE A 53 -23.54 -10.16 -20.27
C ILE A 53 -22.49 -9.64 -21.28
N ARG A 54 -21.23 -10.10 -21.19
CA ARG A 54 -20.17 -9.69 -22.12
C ARG A 54 -20.49 -10.08 -23.56
N ARG A 55 -21.01 -11.29 -23.77
CA ARG A 55 -21.41 -11.77 -25.11
C ARG A 55 -22.54 -10.93 -25.69
N LEU A 56 -23.58 -10.65 -24.91
CA LEU A 56 -24.70 -9.80 -25.36
C LEU A 56 -24.23 -8.39 -25.69
N ARG A 57 -23.33 -7.82 -24.88
CA ARG A 57 -22.74 -6.51 -25.14
C ARG A 57 -21.92 -6.49 -26.44
N SER A 58 -21.13 -7.54 -26.70
CA SER A 58 -20.41 -7.64 -27.97
C SER A 58 -21.34 -7.81 -29.17
N LEU A 59 -22.43 -8.57 -29.03
CA LEU A 59 -23.41 -8.72 -30.11
C LEU A 59 -24.12 -7.39 -30.41
N LEU A 60 -24.46 -6.64 -29.37
CA LEU A 60 -25.07 -5.33 -29.49
C LEU A 60 -24.14 -4.34 -30.19
N SER A 61 -22.85 -4.33 -29.84
CA SER A 61 -21.87 -3.45 -30.49
C SER A 61 -21.64 -3.79 -31.96
N HIS A 62 -21.66 -5.07 -32.35
CA HIS A 62 -21.50 -5.49 -33.75
C HIS A 62 -22.74 -5.18 -34.59
N ASN A 63 -23.94 -5.41 -34.04
CA ASN A 63 -25.20 -5.20 -34.74
C ASN A 63 -25.76 -3.78 -34.59
N HIS A 64 -24.98 -2.85 -34.03
CA HIS A 64 -25.41 -1.47 -33.74
C HIS A 64 -25.99 -0.74 -34.96
N HIS A 65 -25.53 -1.07 -36.17
CA HIS A 65 -25.99 -0.46 -37.42
C HIS A 65 -27.31 -1.06 -37.96
N LEU A 66 -27.75 -2.21 -37.45
CA LEU A 66 -28.95 -2.95 -37.88
C LEU A 66 -30.15 -2.72 -36.97
N LEU A 67 -29.94 -2.12 -35.79
CA LEU A 67 -30.99 -1.86 -34.81
C LEU A 67 -31.31 -0.36 -34.73
N ASP A 68 -32.56 -0.06 -34.33
CA ASP A 68 -32.97 1.31 -33.99
C ASP A 68 -32.07 1.86 -32.86
N PRO A 69 -31.44 3.04 -33.03
CA PRO A 69 -30.59 3.66 -32.02
C PRO A 69 -31.22 3.71 -30.61
N LYS A 70 -32.52 4.02 -30.51
CA LYS A 70 -33.22 4.08 -29.21
C LYS A 70 -33.31 2.72 -28.53
N LEU A 71 -33.45 1.66 -29.31
CA LEU A 71 -33.50 0.29 -28.79
C LEU A 71 -32.12 -0.13 -28.30
N VAL A 72 -31.06 0.20 -29.05
CA VAL A 72 -29.67 -0.07 -28.66
C VAL A 72 -29.31 0.58 -27.32
N ASP A 73 -29.62 1.88 -27.17
CA ASP A 73 -29.36 2.60 -25.92
C ASP A 73 -30.06 1.94 -24.73
N LYS A 74 -31.33 1.56 -24.90
CA LYS A 74 -32.09 0.86 -23.85
C LYS A 74 -31.49 -0.49 -23.48
N LEU A 75 -31.11 -1.31 -24.48
CA LEU A 75 -30.49 -2.62 -24.21
C LEU A 75 -29.12 -2.47 -23.53
N GLU A 76 -28.33 -1.47 -23.92
CA GLU A 76 -27.05 -1.17 -23.29
C GLU A 76 -27.25 -0.72 -21.84
N GLU A 77 -28.24 0.12 -21.56
CA GLU A 77 -28.62 0.51 -20.19
C GLU A 77 -29.07 -0.69 -19.34
N ASP A 78 -29.89 -1.59 -19.89
CA ASP A 78 -30.35 -2.79 -19.18
C ASP A 78 -29.18 -3.76 -18.90
N LEU A 79 -28.26 -3.93 -19.86
CA LEU A 79 -27.02 -4.70 -19.67
C LEU A 79 -26.10 -4.03 -18.64
N GLN A 80 -25.99 -2.71 -18.62
CA GLN A 80 -25.26 -1.98 -17.58
C GLN A 80 -25.92 -2.18 -16.22
N ARG A 81 -27.24 -2.08 -16.11
CA ARG A 81 -27.97 -2.30 -14.86
C ARG A 81 -27.74 -3.72 -14.33
N ALA A 82 -27.86 -4.74 -15.18
CA ALA A 82 -27.58 -6.13 -14.82
C ALA A 82 -26.14 -6.30 -14.30
N ARG A 83 -25.18 -5.66 -14.97
CA ARG A 83 -23.77 -5.68 -14.54
C ARG A 83 -23.56 -4.94 -13.21
N CYS A 84 -24.20 -3.80 -13.00
CA CYS A 84 -24.14 -3.06 -11.74
C CYS A 84 -24.71 -3.90 -10.59
N ILE A 85 -25.86 -4.57 -10.78
CA ILE A 85 -26.44 -5.47 -9.78
C ILE A 85 -25.44 -6.57 -9.38
N MET A 86 -24.73 -7.14 -10.35
CA MET A 86 -23.77 -8.21 -10.08
C MET A 86 -22.45 -7.71 -9.46
N VAL A 87 -21.93 -6.55 -9.89
CA VAL A 87 -20.62 -6.03 -9.48
C VAL A 87 -20.68 -5.22 -8.18
N ASP A 88 -21.80 -4.53 -7.93
CA ASP A 88 -22.01 -3.74 -6.71
C ASP A 88 -22.90 -4.49 -5.69
N GLY A 89 -23.53 -5.59 -6.08
CA GLY A 89 -24.25 -6.52 -5.21
C GLY A 89 -23.34 -7.51 -4.47
N ASP A 90 -23.93 -8.41 -3.69
CA ASP A 90 -23.18 -9.38 -2.88
C ASP A 90 -22.58 -10.52 -3.73
N ALA A 91 -23.16 -10.73 -4.92
CA ALA A 91 -22.63 -11.60 -5.97
C ALA A 91 -21.19 -11.22 -6.39
N ALA A 92 -20.79 -9.96 -6.16
CA ALA A 92 -19.47 -9.47 -6.53
C ALA A 92 -18.36 -10.29 -5.87
N SER A 93 -18.56 -10.77 -4.65
CA SER A 93 -17.61 -11.58 -3.90
C SER A 93 -17.21 -12.90 -4.58
N PHE A 94 -18.11 -13.46 -5.38
CA PHE A 94 -17.91 -14.70 -6.13
C PHE A 94 -17.35 -14.47 -7.54
N LEU A 95 -17.30 -13.23 -8.02
CA LEU A 95 -16.62 -12.93 -9.28
C LEU A 95 -15.15 -13.34 -9.19
N PRO A 96 -14.57 -13.89 -10.27
CA PRO A 96 -13.17 -14.24 -10.30
C PRO A 96 -12.33 -13.02 -9.90
N PRO A 97 -11.33 -13.19 -9.01
CA PRO A 97 -10.50 -12.08 -8.59
C PRO A 97 -9.88 -11.44 -9.83
N LYS A 98 -9.91 -10.10 -9.90
CA LYS A 98 -9.07 -9.38 -10.88
C LYS A 98 -7.64 -9.85 -10.65
N THR A 99 -6.92 -10.12 -11.74
CA THR A 99 -5.51 -10.55 -11.71
C THR A 99 -4.76 -9.71 -10.69
N GLN A 100 -4.29 -10.36 -9.63
CA GLN A 100 -3.57 -9.68 -8.58
C GLN A 100 -2.30 -9.09 -9.18
N GLY A 101 -2.06 -7.80 -8.92
CA GLY A 101 -0.83 -7.15 -9.36
C GLY A 101 0.38 -7.90 -8.80
N GLY A 102 1.46 -7.99 -9.59
CA GLY A 102 2.68 -8.73 -9.20
C GLY A 102 3.25 -8.30 -7.84
N PHE A 103 3.03 -7.05 -7.44
CA PHE A 103 3.40 -6.54 -6.11
C PHE A 103 2.73 -7.33 -4.97
N LEU A 104 1.40 -7.53 -5.01
CA LEU A 104 0.72 -8.30 -3.96
C LEU A 104 1.19 -9.75 -3.95
N LYS A 105 1.40 -10.35 -5.12
CA LYS A 105 1.92 -11.73 -5.22
C LYS A 105 3.32 -11.86 -4.64
N MET A 106 4.17 -10.84 -4.79
CA MET A 106 5.52 -10.80 -4.23
C MET A 106 5.52 -10.76 -2.69
N PHE A 107 4.63 -9.96 -2.08
CA PHE A 107 4.60 -9.78 -0.61
C PHE A 107 3.70 -10.78 0.13
N LEU A 108 2.59 -11.21 -0.47
CA LEU A 108 1.57 -12.05 0.18
C LEU A 108 1.46 -13.46 -0.42
N GLY A 109 2.15 -13.74 -1.54
CA GLY A 109 1.98 -15.00 -2.26
C GLY A 109 0.65 -15.08 -3.04
N PRO A 110 0.24 -16.29 -3.48
CA PRO A 110 -0.95 -16.49 -4.29
C PRO A 110 -2.26 -16.50 -3.45
N ILE A 111 -2.46 -15.48 -2.60
CA ILE A 111 -3.60 -15.41 -1.67
C ILE A 111 -4.61 -14.36 -2.15
N ASN A 112 -5.89 -14.72 -2.24
CA ASN A 112 -6.95 -13.77 -2.59
C ASN A 112 -7.25 -12.79 -1.44
N VAL A 113 -6.86 -11.52 -1.59
CA VAL A 113 -7.10 -10.44 -0.60
C VAL A 113 -8.44 -9.71 -0.78
N ARG A 114 -9.30 -10.20 -1.68
CA ARG A 114 -10.65 -9.64 -1.86
C ARG A 114 -11.54 -10.09 -0.71
N ALA A 115 -12.05 -9.15 0.07
CA ALA A 115 -13.01 -9.43 1.12
C ALA A 115 -14.36 -9.82 0.50
N SER A 116 -14.95 -10.91 1.00
CA SER A 116 -16.24 -11.43 0.53
C SER A 116 -17.40 -10.52 0.94
N GLN A 117 -17.34 -9.92 2.14
CA GLN A 117 -18.42 -9.09 2.66
C GLN A 117 -18.10 -7.59 2.54
N LYS A 118 -19.14 -6.79 2.27
CA LYS A 118 -19.01 -5.34 2.02
C LYS A 118 -18.59 -4.54 3.27
N ASP A 119 -19.08 -4.93 4.43
CA ASP A 119 -18.67 -4.39 5.73
C ASP A 119 -17.17 -4.62 5.97
N VAL A 120 -16.64 -5.80 5.64
CA VAL A 120 -15.20 -6.09 5.72
C VAL A 120 -14.41 -5.22 4.73
N GLN A 121 -14.90 -5.02 3.51
CA GLN A 121 -14.27 -4.11 2.54
C GLN A 121 -14.21 -2.67 3.07
N LEU A 122 -15.30 -2.19 3.67
CA LEU A 122 -15.38 -0.85 4.25
C LEU A 122 -14.46 -0.72 5.48
N LYS A 123 -14.36 -1.77 6.30
CA LYS A 123 -13.42 -1.82 7.41
C LYS A 123 -11.97 -1.73 6.93
N VAL A 124 -11.60 -2.40 5.85
CA VAL A 124 -10.26 -2.25 5.23
C VAL A 124 -10.00 -0.80 4.82
N LYS A 125 -11.00 -0.11 4.25
CA LYS A 125 -10.91 1.31 3.92
C LYS A 125 -10.78 2.20 5.17
N GLU A 126 -11.52 1.91 6.23
CA GLU A 126 -11.42 2.65 7.50
C GLU A 126 -10.04 2.50 8.12
N GLU A 127 -9.52 1.28 8.20
CA GLU A 127 -8.15 0.98 8.68
C GLU A 127 -7.08 1.66 7.82
N TYR A 128 -7.27 1.72 6.50
CA TYR A 128 -6.38 2.51 5.63
C TYR A 128 -6.40 3.99 5.98
N ASN A 129 -7.57 4.60 6.16
CA ASN A 129 -7.68 6.02 6.49
C ASN A 129 -7.08 6.33 7.86
N SER A 130 -7.34 5.49 8.86
CA SER A 130 -6.76 5.58 10.20
C SER A 130 -5.22 5.48 10.15
N TYR A 131 -4.70 4.48 9.40
CA TYR A 131 -3.27 4.33 9.17
C TYR A 131 -2.67 5.57 8.49
N ARG A 132 -3.31 6.10 7.45
CA ARG A 132 -2.86 7.28 6.72
C ARG A 132 -2.82 8.54 7.59
N ASP A 133 -3.80 8.72 8.49
CA ASP A 133 -3.80 9.86 9.41
C ASP A 133 -2.69 9.77 10.45
N ARG A 134 -2.55 8.60 11.10
CA ARG A 134 -1.50 8.36 12.09
C ARG A 134 -0.11 8.54 11.47
N THR A 135 0.09 8.01 10.27
CA THR A 135 1.37 8.09 9.57
C THR A 135 1.66 9.49 9.03
N ALA A 136 0.66 10.26 8.58
CA ALA A 136 0.86 11.66 8.19
C ALA A 136 1.30 12.52 9.38
N LEU A 137 0.74 12.28 10.57
CA LEU A 137 1.21 12.95 11.79
C LEU A 137 2.66 12.58 12.12
N LEU A 138 3.00 11.28 12.10
CA LEU A 138 4.38 10.83 12.32
C LEU A 138 5.35 11.36 11.25
N PHE A 139 4.92 11.48 10.00
CA PHE A 139 5.71 12.00 8.89
C PHE A 139 6.12 13.45 9.12
N LEU A 140 5.27 14.23 9.79
CA LEU A 140 5.57 15.59 10.21
C LEU A 140 6.42 15.62 11.48
N LEU A 141 6.00 14.91 12.54
CA LEU A 141 6.61 15.03 13.87
C LEU A 141 8.04 14.49 13.90
N PHE A 142 8.33 13.38 13.23
CA PHE A 142 9.64 12.74 13.29
C PHE A 142 10.76 13.66 12.74
N PRO A 143 10.68 14.23 11.52
CA PRO A 143 11.70 15.17 11.05
C PRO A 143 11.73 16.47 11.87
N SER A 144 10.59 16.96 12.37
CA SER A 144 10.57 18.14 13.25
C SER A 144 11.37 17.90 14.53
N VAL A 145 11.19 16.75 15.19
CA VAL A 145 11.96 16.37 16.39
C VAL A 145 13.45 16.28 16.07
N LEU A 146 13.83 15.62 14.96
CA LEU A 146 15.25 15.54 14.56
C LEU A 146 15.89 16.91 14.32
N LEU A 147 15.15 17.84 13.71
CA LEU A 147 15.64 19.21 13.47
C LEU A 147 15.77 20.01 14.77
N ILE A 148 14.84 19.84 15.72
CA ILE A 148 14.93 20.48 17.04
C ILE A 148 16.14 19.92 17.81
N LEU A 149 16.29 18.59 17.89
CA LEU A 149 17.41 17.95 18.58
C LEU A 149 18.76 18.34 17.97
N ARG A 150 18.83 18.47 16.64
CA ARG A 150 20.01 18.99 15.94
C ARG A 150 20.40 20.39 16.41
N SER A 151 19.41 21.26 16.66
CA SER A 151 19.64 22.65 17.07
C SER A 151 19.90 22.80 18.56
N TRP A 152 19.33 21.94 19.40
CA TRP A 152 19.34 22.10 20.86
C TRP A 152 20.32 21.19 21.59
N ILE A 153 20.59 19.99 21.06
CA ILE A 153 21.36 18.96 21.78
C ILE A 153 22.64 18.59 21.04
N TRP A 154 22.59 18.54 19.71
CA TRP A 154 23.70 17.96 18.93
C TRP A 154 24.60 18.98 18.22
N ASP A 155 24.57 20.26 18.62
CA ASP A 155 25.44 21.32 18.09
C ASP A 155 25.54 21.36 16.56
N GLY A 156 24.44 21.04 15.86
CA GLY A 156 24.39 20.98 14.40
C GLY A 156 24.96 19.71 13.74
N CYS A 157 25.38 18.68 14.49
CA CYS A 157 25.67 17.34 13.98
C CYS A 157 24.46 16.41 14.19
N MET A 158 23.94 15.72 13.18
CA MET A 158 22.95 14.66 13.40
C MET A 158 23.67 13.32 13.61
N PRO A 159 23.36 12.57 14.69
CA PRO A 159 23.81 11.20 14.83
C PRO A 159 23.22 10.33 13.71
N ALA A 160 23.96 9.30 13.30
CA ALA A 160 23.54 8.43 12.20
C ALA A 160 22.26 7.65 12.54
N PHE A 161 22.21 7.08 13.75
CA PHE A 161 21.15 6.18 14.18
C PHE A 161 19.74 6.79 14.12
N PRO A 162 19.46 8.00 14.66
CA PRO A 162 18.14 8.63 14.55
C PRO A 162 17.71 8.92 13.11
N VAL A 163 18.65 9.32 12.25
CA VAL A 163 18.36 9.59 10.83
C VAL A 163 18.06 8.28 10.09
N GLN A 164 18.83 7.23 10.33
CA GLN A 164 18.58 5.90 9.76
C GLN A 164 17.27 5.30 10.25
N LEU A 165 16.91 5.51 11.52
CA LEU A 165 15.61 5.09 12.06
C LEU A 165 14.45 5.78 11.33
N TYR A 166 14.58 7.08 11.04
CA TYR A 166 13.59 7.79 10.23
C TYR A 166 13.52 7.26 8.78
N GLN A 167 14.67 7.01 8.14
CA GLN A 167 14.71 6.41 6.79
C GLN A 167 14.10 5.01 6.76
N ALA A 168 14.35 4.18 7.77
CA ALA A 168 13.75 2.85 7.91
C ALA A 168 12.25 2.95 8.11
N TRP A 169 11.80 3.93 8.89
CA TRP A 169 10.39 4.23 9.07
C TRP A 169 9.72 4.70 7.76
N LEU A 170 10.40 5.49 6.93
CA LEU A 170 9.90 5.88 5.60
C LEU A 170 9.75 4.67 4.68
N LEU A 171 10.71 3.74 4.70
CA LEU A 171 10.60 2.48 3.96
C LEU A 171 9.36 1.69 4.41
N PHE A 172 9.19 1.51 5.72
CA PHE A 172 8.01 0.87 6.30
C PHE A 172 6.71 1.58 5.90
N LEU A 173 6.68 2.91 5.93
CA LEU A 173 5.54 3.72 5.53
C LEU A 173 5.13 3.46 4.09
N TYR A 174 6.05 3.64 3.13
CA TYR A 174 5.74 3.54 1.71
C TYR A 174 5.43 2.11 1.28
N THR A 175 6.09 1.10 1.86
CA THR A 175 5.70 -0.31 1.68
C THR A 175 4.28 -0.55 2.23
N GLY A 176 3.97 -0.02 3.41
CA GLY A 176 2.66 -0.16 4.04
C GLY A 176 1.53 0.54 3.31
N LEU A 177 1.78 1.70 2.70
CA LEU A 177 0.84 2.42 1.82
C LEU A 177 0.63 1.65 0.52
N ALA A 178 1.71 1.24 -0.14
CA ALA A 178 1.67 0.45 -1.36
C ALA A 178 0.85 -0.84 -1.17
N LEU A 179 1.07 -1.56 -0.07
CA LEU A 179 0.32 -2.78 0.24
C LEU A 179 -1.18 -2.50 0.42
N ARG A 180 -1.54 -1.54 1.29
CA ARG A 180 -2.94 -1.22 1.60
C ARG A 180 -3.69 -0.69 0.38
N GLU A 181 -3.06 0.16 -0.44
CA GLU A 181 -3.69 0.72 -1.63
C GLU A 181 -3.87 -0.32 -2.75
N ASN A 182 -2.94 -1.27 -2.91
CA ASN A 182 -3.16 -2.39 -3.81
C ASN A 182 -4.31 -3.30 -3.33
N ILE A 183 -4.42 -3.55 -2.03
CA ILE A 183 -5.56 -4.30 -1.45
C ILE A 183 -6.87 -3.55 -1.72
N LEU A 184 -6.92 -2.24 -1.50
CA LEU A 184 -8.10 -1.41 -1.79
C LEU A 184 -8.49 -1.43 -3.26
N ARG A 185 -7.51 -1.40 -4.17
CA ARG A 185 -7.73 -1.49 -5.62
C ARG A 185 -8.36 -2.84 -6.01
N VAL A 186 -7.90 -3.94 -5.41
CA VAL A 186 -8.51 -5.28 -5.61
C VAL A 186 -9.93 -5.33 -5.03
N ASN A 187 -10.19 -4.60 -3.94
CA ASN A 187 -11.50 -4.49 -3.29
C ASN A 187 -12.41 -3.39 -3.91
N GLY A 188 -12.05 -2.84 -5.07
CA GLY A 188 -12.95 -2.00 -5.87
C GLY A 188 -12.77 -0.49 -5.75
N SER A 189 -11.79 0.00 -4.99
CA SER A 189 -11.43 1.42 -4.97
C SER A 189 -10.80 1.85 -6.30
N ASP A 190 -11.22 2.99 -6.86
CA ASP A 190 -10.64 3.55 -8.08
C ASP A 190 -9.39 4.39 -7.79
N ILE A 191 -8.28 3.72 -7.49
CA ILE A 191 -6.97 4.37 -7.28
C ILE A 191 -6.22 4.43 -8.62
N ARG A 192 -5.73 5.60 -9.02
CA ARG A 192 -4.97 5.75 -10.27
C ARG A 192 -3.62 5.00 -10.22
N PRO A 193 -3.19 4.31 -11.29
CA PRO A 193 -1.92 3.58 -11.31
C PRO A 193 -0.70 4.44 -10.98
N TRP A 194 -0.66 5.70 -11.47
CA TRP A 194 0.47 6.60 -11.25
C TRP A 194 0.72 6.85 -9.76
N TRP A 195 -0.34 6.93 -8.94
CA TRP A 195 -0.24 7.13 -7.49
C TRP A 195 0.43 5.94 -6.80
N ILE A 196 0.08 4.73 -7.25
CA ILE A 196 0.71 3.49 -6.75
C ILE A 196 2.18 3.42 -7.19
N TYR A 197 2.48 3.77 -8.44
CA TYR A 197 3.86 3.82 -8.92
C TYR A 197 4.71 4.84 -8.15
N HIS A 198 4.14 6.00 -7.79
CA HIS A 198 4.80 6.96 -6.91
C HIS A 198 5.23 6.33 -5.58
N HIS A 199 4.37 5.51 -4.94
CA HIS A 199 4.76 4.80 -3.70
C HIS A 199 5.84 3.76 -3.92
N TYR A 200 5.86 3.06 -5.07
CA TYR A 200 6.95 2.14 -5.40
C TYR A 200 8.28 2.87 -5.57
N CYS A 201 8.26 4.01 -6.27
CA CYS A 201 9.44 4.87 -6.40
C CYS A 201 9.90 5.39 -5.04
N ALA A 202 8.97 5.86 -4.19
CA ALA A 202 9.30 6.34 -2.85
C ALA A 202 9.87 5.22 -1.94
N MET A 203 9.33 4.00 -2.03
CA MET A 203 9.85 2.82 -1.35
C MET A 203 11.28 2.50 -1.79
N LEU A 204 11.55 2.50 -3.10
CA LEU A 204 12.89 2.30 -3.65
C LEU A 204 13.85 3.41 -3.20
N MET A 205 13.41 4.67 -3.22
CA MET A 205 14.21 5.81 -2.77
C MET A 205 14.51 5.74 -1.26
N ALA A 206 13.55 5.30 -0.44
CA ALA A 206 13.76 5.08 0.99
C ALA A 206 14.79 3.96 1.22
N LEU A 207 14.72 2.87 0.46
CA LEU A 207 15.71 1.79 0.51
C LEU A 207 17.12 2.27 0.12
N VAL A 208 17.24 3.04 -0.97
CA VAL A 208 18.52 3.64 -1.38
C VAL A 208 19.01 4.61 -0.30
N SER A 209 18.13 5.40 0.31
CA SER A 209 18.52 6.36 1.35
C SER A 209 19.12 5.71 2.60
N LEU A 210 18.73 4.47 2.93
CA LEU A 210 19.31 3.72 4.07
C LEU A 210 20.79 3.40 3.88
N THR A 211 21.27 3.38 2.63
CA THR A 211 22.69 3.18 2.32
C THR A 211 23.52 4.46 2.48
N TRP A 212 22.88 5.59 2.81
CA TRP A 212 23.56 6.86 2.98
C TRP A 212 24.47 6.84 4.22
N GLU A 213 25.77 7.04 4.01
CA GLU A 213 26.71 7.25 5.12
C GLU A 213 26.56 8.63 5.75
N ILE A 214 26.08 8.67 7.00
CA ILE A 214 25.99 9.91 7.78
C ILE A 214 27.40 10.27 8.26
N LYS A 215 28.09 11.13 7.50
CA LYS A 215 29.47 11.53 7.78
C LYS A 215 29.59 12.15 9.17
N GLY A 216 30.51 11.61 9.98
CA GLY A 216 30.89 12.12 11.29
C GLY A 216 31.84 13.31 11.22
N GLN A 217 32.41 13.67 12.38
CA GLN A 217 33.41 14.73 12.50
C GLN A 217 34.72 14.42 11.74
N PRO A 218 35.52 15.44 11.35
CA PRO A 218 35.28 16.89 11.48
C PRO A 218 34.39 17.46 10.35
N ASN A 219 33.75 18.61 10.63
CA ASN A 219 32.83 19.34 9.72
C ASN A 219 31.54 18.58 9.35
N CYS A 220 30.92 17.89 10.31
CA CYS A 220 29.65 17.19 10.17
C CYS A 220 28.53 18.09 9.59
N ALA A 221 28.41 19.34 10.07
CA ALA A 221 27.27 20.21 9.81
C ALA A 221 27.18 20.59 8.33
N ARG A 222 28.33 20.84 7.69
CA ARG A 222 28.44 21.11 6.26
C ARG A 222 28.22 19.84 5.43
N LYS A 223 28.79 18.71 5.85
CA LYS A 223 28.68 17.41 5.15
C LYS A 223 27.26 16.84 5.19
N GLN A 224 26.49 17.13 6.23
CA GLN A 224 25.11 16.67 6.42
C GLN A 224 24.05 17.66 5.91
N ARG A 225 24.44 18.68 5.13
CA ARG A 225 23.51 19.70 4.62
C ARG A 225 22.38 19.09 3.79
N GLY A 226 22.67 18.06 2.99
CA GLY A 226 21.66 17.33 2.21
C GLY A 226 20.59 16.68 3.09
N VAL A 227 21.00 16.05 4.19
CA VAL A 227 20.09 15.44 5.18
C VAL A 227 19.22 16.50 5.85
N GLN A 228 19.82 17.65 6.21
CA GLN A 228 19.07 18.77 6.77
C GLN A 228 17.99 19.28 5.81
N LEU A 229 18.34 19.51 4.54
CA LEU A 229 17.39 19.96 3.52
C LEU A 229 16.29 18.92 3.28
N PHE A 230 16.64 17.63 3.29
CA PHE A 230 15.67 16.55 3.18
C PHE A 230 14.68 16.53 4.34
N LEU A 231 15.13 16.69 5.60
CA LEU A 231 14.23 16.74 6.76
C LEU A 231 13.33 17.98 6.74
N GLN A 232 13.85 19.14 6.32
CA GLN A 232 13.06 20.36 6.15
C GLN A 232 11.99 20.17 5.07
N TRP A 233 12.34 19.56 3.95
CA TRP A 233 11.39 19.20 2.91
C TRP A 233 10.35 18.19 3.40
N ALA A 234 10.76 17.16 4.15
CA ALA A 234 9.85 16.16 4.69
C ALA A 234 8.85 16.78 5.67
N MET A 235 9.27 17.77 6.46
CA MET A 235 8.37 18.56 7.30
C MET A 235 7.34 19.33 6.47
N MET A 236 7.77 20.05 5.43
CA MET A 236 6.86 20.75 4.51
C MET A 236 5.87 19.77 3.85
N GLN A 237 6.35 18.59 3.47
CA GLN A 237 5.49 17.54 2.94
C GLN A 237 4.52 16.95 3.95
N GLY A 238 4.93 16.77 5.20
CA GLY A 238 4.03 16.34 6.27
C GLY A 238 2.86 17.32 6.46
N VAL A 239 3.12 18.63 6.40
CA VAL A 239 2.06 19.65 6.43
C VAL A 239 1.13 19.52 5.23
N ALA A 240 1.69 19.42 4.01
CA ALA A 240 0.91 19.23 2.79
C ALA A 240 0.04 17.97 2.86
N MET A 241 0.59 16.85 3.33
CA MET A 241 -0.14 15.58 3.52
C MET A 241 -1.32 15.74 4.47
N LEU A 242 -1.16 16.42 5.61
CA LEU A 242 -2.25 16.65 6.56
C LEU A 242 -3.37 17.50 5.95
N LEU A 243 -3.01 18.61 5.28
CA LEU A 243 -3.98 19.49 4.63
C LEU A 243 -4.73 18.77 3.50
N GLN A 244 -4.00 18.06 2.64
CA GLN A 244 -4.57 17.24 1.57
C GLN A 244 -5.49 16.17 2.14
N ASN A 245 -5.06 15.43 3.17
CA ASN A 245 -5.88 14.39 3.78
C ASN A 245 -7.19 14.92 4.34
N ARG A 246 -7.21 16.12 4.94
CA ARG A 246 -8.47 16.71 5.43
C ARG A 246 -9.35 17.21 4.29
N TYR A 247 -8.82 18.07 3.43
CA TYR A 247 -9.58 18.72 2.36
C TYR A 247 -10.12 17.71 1.34
N GLN A 248 -9.23 16.85 0.82
CA GLN A 248 -9.59 15.91 -0.24
C GLN A 248 -10.57 14.85 0.28
N ARG A 249 -10.47 14.45 1.56
CA ARG A 249 -11.38 13.48 2.16
C ARG A 249 -12.76 14.05 2.41
N GLN A 250 -12.86 15.28 2.91
CA GLN A 250 -14.14 15.98 3.05
C GLN A 250 -14.87 16.06 1.69
N ARG A 251 -14.17 16.48 0.65
CA ARG A 251 -14.75 16.54 -0.70
C ARG A 251 -15.18 15.17 -1.21
N LEU A 252 -14.37 14.13 -0.98
CA LEU A 252 -14.72 12.78 -1.38
C LEU A 252 -16.00 12.30 -0.68
N TYR A 253 -16.18 12.57 0.62
CA TYR A 253 -17.42 12.26 1.32
C TYR A 253 -18.63 12.98 0.72
N THR A 254 -18.50 14.26 0.38
CA THR A 254 -19.57 14.99 -0.32
C THR A 254 -19.88 14.36 -1.68
N ARG A 255 -18.86 13.98 -2.47
CA ARG A 255 -19.09 13.33 -3.77
C ARG A 255 -19.75 11.96 -3.64
N ILE A 256 -19.43 11.18 -2.61
CA ILE A 256 -20.10 9.91 -2.31
C ILE A 256 -21.56 10.16 -1.95
N ALA A 257 -21.86 11.16 -1.10
CA ALA A 257 -23.23 11.53 -0.75
C ALA A 257 -24.04 12.02 -1.96
N LEU A 258 -23.40 12.66 -2.93
CA LEU A 258 -24.00 13.11 -4.20
C LEU A 258 -24.07 12.00 -5.27
N GLY A 259 -23.62 10.77 -4.98
CA GLY A 259 -23.59 9.67 -5.96
C GLY A 259 -22.56 9.84 -7.09
N LYS A 260 -21.66 10.82 -6.99
CA LYS A 260 -20.60 11.14 -7.99
C LYS A 260 -19.29 10.39 -7.76
N ALA A 261 -19.22 9.53 -6.76
CA ALA A 261 -18.07 8.71 -6.39
C ALA A 261 -18.53 7.43 -5.69
N LYS A 262 -17.73 6.36 -5.76
CA LYS A 262 -18.08 5.07 -5.15
C LYS A 262 -17.78 5.08 -3.66
N ARG A 263 -18.58 4.34 -2.89
CA ARG A 263 -18.37 4.20 -1.43
C ARG A 263 -16.99 3.62 -1.08
N MET A 264 -16.42 2.79 -1.95
CA MET A 264 -15.08 2.21 -1.78
C MET A 264 -13.93 3.13 -2.17
N ASP A 265 -14.18 4.27 -2.83
CA ASP A 265 -13.10 5.15 -3.29
C ASP A 265 -12.38 5.80 -2.10
N VAL A 266 -11.07 5.96 -2.25
CA VAL A 266 -10.21 6.66 -1.29
C VAL A 266 -9.53 7.84 -1.96
N VAL A 267 -9.10 8.79 -1.12
CA VAL A 267 -8.34 9.95 -1.57
C VAL A 267 -7.02 9.51 -2.17
N TRP A 268 -6.81 9.83 -3.43
CA TRP A 268 -5.51 9.82 -4.10
C TRP A 268 -5.30 11.20 -4.73
N GLY A 269 -4.05 11.57 -5.05
CA GLY A 269 -3.61 12.95 -5.29
C GLY A 269 -4.48 13.90 -6.14
N GLU A 270 -5.39 13.43 -7.00
CA GLU A 270 -6.23 14.27 -7.89
C GLU A 270 -7.75 13.93 -7.86
N THR A 271 -8.25 12.96 -7.06
CA THR A 271 -9.72 12.70 -6.91
C THR A 271 -10.50 13.88 -6.32
N ALA A 272 -9.79 14.87 -5.78
CA ALA A 272 -10.33 16.08 -5.17
C ALA A 272 -10.27 17.35 -6.05
N GLY A 273 -9.80 17.29 -7.30
CA GLY A 273 -9.84 18.44 -8.23
C GLY A 273 -11.22 18.62 -8.87
N VAL A 274 -11.72 19.86 -8.95
CA VAL A 274 -12.65 20.28 -10.03
C VAL A 274 -11.78 20.58 -11.24
N ASP A 275 -12.25 20.31 -12.46
CA ASP A 275 -11.59 20.79 -13.67
C ASP A 275 -11.30 22.30 -13.53
N GLY A 276 -10.01 22.68 -13.56
CA GLY A 276 -9.57 24.08 -13.47
C GLY A 276 -8.94 24.55 -12.15
N GLN A 277 -9.37 24.07 -10.97
CA GLN A 277 -8.75 24.48 -9.69
C GLN A 277 -7.38 23.79 -9.44
N LEU A 278 -7.14 22.69 -10.16
CA LEU A 278 -5.91 21.91 -10.17
C LEU A 278 -4.74 22.65 -10.85
N TRP A 279 -5.02 23.62 -11.73
CA TRP A 279 -4.01 24.34 -12.52
C TRP A 279 -3.14 25.29 -11.67
N LEU A 280 -3.66 25.76 -10.52
CA LEU A 280 -2.93 26.65 -9.61
C LEU A 280 -2.14 25.88 -8.52
N LEU A 281 -2.69 24.75 -8.06
CA LEU A 281 -2.10 23.95 -6.97
C LEU A 281 -1.04 22.95 -7.45
N CYS A 282 -1.22 22.38 -8.66
CA CYS A 282 -0.25 21.47 -9.29
C CYS A 282 1.13 22.10 -9.50
N PRO A 283 1.29 23.32 -10.05
CA PRO A 283 2.63 23.86 -10.24
C PRO A 283 3.35 24.08 -8.90
N ILE A 284 2.68 24.56 -7.84
CA ILE A 284 3.34 24.75 -6.54
C ILE A 284 3.73 23.41 -5.90
N LEU A 285 2.84 22.40 -5.91
CA LEU A 285 3.15 21.09 -5.35
C LEU A 285 4.19 20.34 -6.21
N PHE A 286 4.03 20.32 -7.54
CA PHE A 286 4.88 19.56 -8.45
C PHE A 286 6.26 20.23 -8.66
N ILE A 287 6.35 21.56 -8.72
CA ILE A 287 7.64 22.27 -8.82
C ILE A 287 8.43 22.13 -7.50
N LEU A 288 7.76 22.13 -6.34
CA LEU A 288 8.42 21.94 -5.04
C LEU A 288 8.78 20.46 -4.78
N GLN A 289 7.95 19.49 -5.20
CA GLN A 289 8.23 18.05 -5.01
C GLN A 289 9.24 17.50 -6.01
N VAL A 290 9.07 17.79 -7.30
CA VAL A 290 9.84 17.14 -8.38
C VAL A 290 11.10 17.94 -8.72
N PHE A 291 10.98 19.27 -8.84
CA PHE A 291 12.09 20.10 -9.33
C PHE A 291 13.15 20.37 -8.27
N PHE A 292 12.75 20.69 -7.04
CA PHE A 292 13.72 20.91 -5.95
C PHE A 292 14.26 19.60 -5.38
N CYS A 293 13.41 18.63 -5.04
CA CYS A 293 13.87 17.40 -4.37
C CYS A 293 14.25 16.25 -5.28
N GLY A 294 13.61 16.06 -6.44
CA GLY A 294 13.96 14.99 -7.37
C GLY A 294 15.39 15.16 -7.89
N ILE A 295 15.73 16.37 -8.35
CA ILE A 295 17.08 16.70 -8.83
C ILE A 295 18.10 16.67 -7.66
N LEU A 296 17.79 17.24 -6.50
CA LEU A 296 18.71 17.18 -5.35
C LEU A 296 18.94 15.75 -4.85
N LEU A 297 17.90 14.93 -4.72
CA LEU A 297 18.02 13.54 -4.27
C LEU A 297 18.71 12.65 -5.30
N VAL A 298 18.47 12.86 -6.60
CA VAL A 298 19.20 12.16 -7.67
C VAL A 298 20.67 12.59 -7.68
N LEU A 299 20.97 13.88 -7.62
CA LEU A 299 22.36 14.37 -7.56
C LEU A 299 23.09 13.87 -6.32
N MET A 300 22.40 13.84 -5.18
CA MET A 300 22.95 13.30 -3.94
C MET A 300 23.11 11.77 -3.99
N ALA A 301 22.15 11.04 -4.57
CA ALA A 301 22.24 9.59 -4.73
C ALA A 301 23.35 9.19 -5.71
N VAL A 302 23.50 9.93 -6.82
CA VAL A 302 24.59 9.74 -7.79
C VAL A 302 25.94 10.03 -7.11
N GLY A 303 26.07 11.15 -6.40
CA GLY A 303 27.30 11.48 -5.68
C GLY A 303 27.66 10.49 -4.58
N ASN A 304 26.69 9.86 -3.94
CA ASN A 304 26.94 8.80 -2.95
C ASN A 304 27.24 7.45 -3.59
N PHE A 305 26.59 7.13 -4.72
CA PHE A 305 26.89 5.94 -5.50
C PHE A 305 28.32 5.96 -6.03
N THR A 306 28.78 7.10 -6.57
CA THR A 306 30.18 7.25 -7.02
C THR A 306 31.16 7.06 -5.87
N ASN A 307 30.91 7.67 -4.70
CA ASN A 307 31.76 7.48 -3.51
C ASN A 307 31.80 6.02 -3.03
N THR A 308 30.67 5.32 -3.09
CA THR A 308 30.57 3.90 -2.69
C THR A 308 31.35 3.01 -3.66
N VAL A 309 31.18 3.23 -4.97
CA VAL A 309 31.91 2.51 -6.02
C VAL A 309 33.42 2.77 -5.89
N GLU A 310 33.84 4.01 -5.64
CA GLU A 310 35.24 4.35 -5.40
C GLU A 310 35.81 3.62 -4.17
N THR A 311 35.06 3.57 -3.07
CA THR A 311 35.49 2.87 -1.85
C THR A 311 35.64 1.36 -2.08
N LEU A 312 34.71 0.75 -2.83
CA LEU A 312 34.80 -0.67 -3.21
C LEU A 312 35.98 -0.94 -4.14
N MET A 313 36.23 -0.05 -5.11
CA MET A 313 37.38 -0.10 -6.02
C MET A 313 38.72 0.06 -5.27
N ALA A 314 38.76 0.95 -4.28
CA ALA A 314 39.94 1.12 -3.43
C ALA A 314 40.22 -0.14 -2.60
N LYS A 315 39.17 -0.71 -1.96
CA LYS A 315 39.28 -1.97 -1.21
C LYS A 315 39.72 -3.14 -2.10
N SER A 316 39.21 -3.25 -3.32
CA SER A 316 39.59 -4.32 -4.26
C SER A 316 41.05 -4.20 -4.70
N ARG A 317 41.52 -2.98 -5.01
CA ARG A 317 42.93 -2.69 -5.34
C ARG A 317 43.87 -3.00 -4.17
N PHE A 318 43.48 -2.66 -2.95
CA PHE A 318 44.28 -2.96 -1.76
C PHE A 318 44.38 -4.46 -1.50
N LYS A 319 43.25 -5.18 -1.66
CA LYS A 319 43.21 -6.65 -1.56
C LYS A 319 44.09 -7.32 -2.63
N ALA A 320 44.09 -6.80 -3.86
CA ALA A 320 44.97 -7.27 -4.94
C ALA A 320 46.45 -7.03 -4.63
N LYS A 321 46.81 -5.85 -4.10
CA LYS A 321 48.19 -5.55 -3.66
C LYS A 321 48.65 -6.46 -2.52
N MET A 322 47.82 -6.71 -1.51
CA MET A 322 48.15 -7.63 -0.41
C MET A 322 48.36 -9.06 -0.91
N LYS A 323 47.51 -9.55 -1.83
CA LYS A 323 47.65 -10.90 -2.39
C LYS A 323 48.96 -11.04 -3.19
N ARG A 324 49.34 -10.00 -3.94
CA ARG A 324 50.61 -9.94 -4.68
C ARG A 324 51.83 -9.84 -3.76
N SER A 325 51.72 -9.14 -2.63
CA SER A 325 52.78 -9.05 -1.61
C SER A 325 53.00 -10.39 -0.89
N LYS A 326 51.91 -11.08 -0.50
CA LYS A 326 52.01 -12.42 0.10
C LYS A 326 52.60 -13.45 -0.85
N SER A 327 52.25 -13.40 -2.14
CA SER A 327 52.81 -14.29 -3.15
C SER A 327 54.31 -14.08 -3.39
N LYS A 328 54.84 -12.88 -3.12
CA LYS A 328 56.28 -12.58 -3.22
C LYS A 328 57.08 -12.95 -1.97
N GLN A 329 56.43 -13.21 -0.83
CA GLN A 329 57.08 -13.67 0.40
C GLN A 329 57.16 -15.20 0.50
N GLN A 330 56.49 -15.93 -0.40
CA GLN A 330 56.51 -17.41 -0.46
C GLN A 330 57.35 -17.96 -1.63
N LEU A 331 58.01 -17.08 -2.38
CA LEU A 331 59.06 -17.35 -3.36
C LEU A 331 60.37 -16.85 -2.75
#